data_AF-A0A9P0PCQ2-F1
#
_entry.id   AF-A0A9P0PCQ2-F1
#
_cell.length_a   1.000
_cell.length_b   1.000
_cell.length_c   1.000
_cell.angle_alpha   90.00
_cell.angle_beta   90.00
_cell.angle_gamma   90.00
#
_symmetry.space_group_name_H-M   'P 1'
#
loop_
_entity.id
_entity.type
_entity.pdbx_description
1 polymer ?
#
loop_
_entity_poly.entity_id
_entity_poly.type
_entity_poly.pdbx_seq_one_letter_code
_entity_poly.pdbx_strand_id
1 'polypeptide(L)'
;MSDNVEIDPGATHESGLVTTNSFDNLERMSSSLEEIKSTNAISHSEDSNDNSNIEQLEESTNYVKDNVEEGEIEVSREWTSKSKHIFVLSQAGKPIYSRYGNEDKLAWLFGVMQTLVSFIQSSDDTIKSIHAGDTHFVFLIKKPLILVAVHKTQESEQQLITQLNYVFNQITSILTLTRLKKIYEQRQNYDLRRLLTGVERLIDHLLDFSEKDPSFLLGAVQCLPLANSVRDNISSAIISSCNKIKNLVFAILLADNKLITLVRMKKYCLHPGDLHLIFNLVQASESLKNSESWTPLCLPKFDASGFLYGHVSYLAEDCQV
;
A
#
# COMPACT_ATOMS: atom_id res chain seq x y z
N MET A 1 40.40 -31.80 29.40
CA MET A 1 39.11 -32.29 28.89
C MET A 1 38.13 -31.17 29.18
N SER A 2 38.14 -30.03 28.49
CA SER A 2 38.02 -29.81 27.03
C SER A 2 36.84 -30.57 26.46
N ASP A 3 35.65 -29.97 26.56
CA ASP A 3 34.52 -30.28 25.69
C ASP A 3 34.12 -28.98 24.98
N ASN A 4 34.42 -28.98 23.67
CA ASN A 4 34.00 -27.98 22.70
C ASN A 4 32.51 -28.16 22.43
N VAL A 5 31.74 -27.08 22.49
CA VAL A 5 30.43 -27.00 21.82
C VAL A 5 30.59 -26.01 20.66
N GLU A 6 30.60 -26.55 19.45
CA GLU A 6 30.52 -25.80 18.20
C GLU A 6 29.22 -24.98 18.16
N ILE A 7 29.32 -23.69 17.86
CA ILE A 7 28.18 -22.81 17.62
C ILE A 7 28.17 -22.48 16.12
N ASP A 8 27.18 -22.99 15.41
CA ASP A 8 26.89 -22.67 14.02
C ASP A 8 26.15 -21.30 13.93
N PRO A 9 26.33 -20.50 12.87
CA PRO A 9 25.91 -19.11 12.84
C PRO A 9 24.47 -18.98 12.35
N GLY A 10 23.57 -18.46 13.19
CA GLY A 10 22.26 -17.99 12.72
C GLY A 10 21.08 -18.26 13.63
N ALA A 11 21.15 -17.85 14.90
CA ALA A 11 19.97 -17.61 15.70
C ALA A 11 20.32 -16.64 16.84
N THR A 12 19.70 -15.47 16.86
CA THR A 12 19.63 -14.65 18.06
C THR A 12 18.18 -14.43 18.44
N HIS A 13 17.87 -14.81 19.67
CA HIS A 13 16.62 -14.61 20.36
C HIS A 13 16.26 -13.12 20.53
N GLU A 14 14.96 -12.87 20.45
CA GLU A 14 14.18 -11.76 21.02
C GLU A 14 14.92 -10.45 21.32
N SER A 15 14.69 -9.45 20.48
CA SER A 15 14.94 -8.04 20.83
C SER A 15 13.66 -7.38 21.33
N GLY A 16 13.56 -7.23 22.66
CA GLY A 16 12.56 -6.38 23.29
C GLY A 16 12.83 -4.90 23.03
N LEU A 17 11.86 -4.21 22.44
CA LEU A 17 11.82 -2.74 22.38
C LEU A 17 10.78 -2.22 23.37
N VAL A 18 11.24 -1.29 24.18
CA VAL A 18 10.57 -0.68 25.33
C VAL A 18 9.27 0.01 24.89
N THR A 19 8.14 -0.40 25.48
CA THR A 19 6.84 0.24 25.33
C THR A 19 6.73 1.45 26.25
N THR A 20 6.64 2.67 25.69
CA THR A 20 6.24 3.86 26.46
C THR A 20 4.91 4.41 25.93
N ASN A 21 3.95 4.47 26.87
CA ASN A 21 2.67 5.20 26.94
C ASN A 21 1.88 5.48 25.64
N SER A 22 0.73 4.79 25.53
CA SER A 22 0.02 4.46 24.29
C SER A 22 -1.15 5.39 23.90
N PHE A 23 -1.42 6.47 24.64
CA PHE A 23 -2.58 7.35 24.36
C PHE A 23 -2.21 8.69 23.70
N ASP A 24 -1.21 9.41 24.19
CA ASP A 24 -0.82 10.72 23.61
C ASP A 24 -0.20 10.60 22.20
N ASN A 25 0.36 9.42 21.88
CA ASN A 25 0.89 9.11 20.55
C ASN A 25 -0.20 8.85 19.50
N LEU A 26 -1.46 8.59 19.91
CA LEU A 26 -2.53 8.35 18.95
C LEU A 26 -3.03 9.66 18.34
N GLU A 27 -3.16 10.72 19.14
CA GLU A 27 -3.56 12.05 18.65
C GLU A 27 -2.45 12.72 17.82
N ARG A 28 -1.19 12.68 18.28
CA ARG A 28 -0.04 13.23 17.53
C ARG A 28 0.26 12.50 16.22
N MET A 29 -0.14 11.23 16.10
CA MET A 29 0.01 10.48 14.85
C MET A 29 -1.21 10.56 13.96
N SER A 30 -2.40 10.80 14.53
CA SER A 30 -3.55 11.25 13.75
C SER A 30 -3.20 12.56 13.06
N SER A 31 -2.54 13.51 13.73
CA SER A 31 -2.11 14.75 13.09
C SER A 31 -1.08 14.54 11.98
N SER A 32 -0.11 13.63 12.12
CA SER A 32 0.82 13.31 11.00
C SER A 32 0.14 12.58 9.84
N LEU A 33 -0.86 11.73 10.11
CA LEU A 33 -1.70 11.16 9.05
C LEU A 33 -2.62 12.20 8.41
N GLU A 34 -3.13 13.18 9.17
CA GLU A 34 -3.88 14.34 8.65
C GLU A 34 -2.98 15.29 7.85
N GLU A 35 -1.70 15.42 8.19
CA GLU A 35 -0.70 16.12 7.35
C GLU A 35 -0.55 15.37 6.01
N ILE A 36 -0.40 14.05 6.01
CA ILE A 36 -0.37 13.25 4.77
C ILE A 36 -1.69 13.38 3.97
N LYS A 37 -2.85 13.39 4.65
CA LYS A 37 -4.18 13.57 4.02
C LYS A 37 -4.35 14.96 3.39
N SER A 38 -3.99 16.02 4.12
CA SER A 38 -4.08 17.39 3.62
C SER A 38 -3.12 17.64 2.47
N THR A 39 -1.96 17.00 2.48
CA THR A 39 -0.97 17.14 1.40
C THR A 39 -1.36 16.39 0.12
N ASN A 40 -2.11 15.27 0.23
CA ASN A 40 -2.63 14.54 -0.93
C ASN A 40 -3.93 15.14 -1.52
N ALA A 41 -4.67 15.94 -0.73
CA ALA A 41 -5.93 16.55 -1.15
C ALA A 41 -5.78 17.83 -2.02
N ILE A 42 -4.58 18.44 -2.09
CA ILE A 42 -4.35 19.73 -2.77
C ILE A 42 -4.23 19.60 -4.31
N SER A 43 -4.41 18.42 -4.90
CA SER A 43 -4.30 18.25 -6.36
C SER A 43 -5.56 18.61 -7.18
N HIS A 44 -6.63 19.15 -6.57
CA HIS A 44 -7.76 19.68 -7.33
C HIS A 44 -8.44 20.88 -6.62
N SER A 45 -7.95 22.09 -6.89
CA SER A 45 -8.77 23.31 -6.79
C SER A 45 -8.10 24.48 -7.52
N GLU A 46 -8.93 25.28 -8.20
CA GLU A 46 -8.67 26.51 -8.98
C GLU A 46 -8.29 26.21 -10.44
N ASP A 47 -9.09 26.55 -11.45
CA ASP A 47 -9.53 27.91 -11.77
C ASP A 47 -11.04 28.14 -11.81
N SER A 48 -11.46 29.17 -11.07
CA SER A 48 -12.69 29.92 -11.26
C SER A 48 -12.37 31.24 -11.98
N ASN A 49 -13.05 31.52 -13.08
CA ASN A 49 -13.14 32.89 -13.61
C ASN A 49 -14.54 33.13 -14.20
N ASP A 50 -15.30 33.98 -13.51
CA ASP A 50 -16.59 34.53 -13.92
C ASP A 50 -16.42 35.55 -15.05
N ASN A 51 -17.26 35.48 -16.09
CA ASN A 51 -18.22 36.56 -16.34
C ASN A 51 -19.25 36.26 -17.47
N SER A 52 -20.52 36.30 -17.06
CA SER A 52 -21.70 36.88 -17.72
C SER A 52 -21.76 37.01 -19.26
N ASN A 53 -22.76 36.35 -19.87
CA ASN A 53 -23.84 37.03 -20.59
C ASN A 53 -25.04 36.11 -20.88
N ILE A 54 -26.19 36.76 -20.89
CA ILE A 54 -27.57 36.28 -20.78
C ILE A 54 -28.20 36.07 -22.16
N GLU A 55 -29.25 35.23 -22.18
CA GLU A 55 -30.35 35.11 -23.17
C GLU A 55 -30.11 34.31 -24.48
N GLN A 56 -30.74 33.13 -24.55
CA GLN A 56 -31.98 32.95 -25.34
C GLN A 56 -32.70 31.62 -24.99
N LEU A 57 -33.94 31.78 -24.49
CA LEU A 57 -35.07 30.82 -24.50
C LEU A 57 -35.37 30.40 -25.96
N GLU A 58 -36.01 29.29 -26.35
CA GLU A 58 -37.08 28.41 -25.84
C GLU A 58 -36.99 27.15 -26.76
N GLU A 59 -37.43 25.94 -26.43
CA GLU A 59 -38.84 25.56 -26.37
C GLU A 59 -38.98 24.13 -25.80
N SER A 60 -40.06 23.92 -25.06
CA SER A 60 -40.34 22.74 -24.24
C SER A 60 -41.20 21.72 -25.01
N THR A 61 -41.10 20.43 -24.69
CA THR A 61 -42.29 19.64 -24.28
C THR A 61 -41.93 18.25 -23.75
N ASN A 62 -42.49 17.97 -22.59
CA ASN A 62 -42.41 16.75 -21.81
C ASN A 62 -43.00 15.52 -22.53
N TYR A 63 -42.31 14.39 -22.41
CA TYR A 63 -42.95 13.09 -22.22
C TYR A 63 -42.30 12.40 -21.01
N VAL A 64 -42.89 12.63 -19.85
CA VAL A 64 -42.70 11.79 -18.66
C VAL A 64 -43.43 10.48 -18.95
N LYS A 65 -42.67 9.39 -19.07
CA LYS A 65 -43.17 8.05 -18.77
C LYS A 65 -42.37 7.50 -17.61
N ASP A 66 -43.01 7.56 -16.45
CA ASP A 66 -42.71 6.71 -15.32
C ASP A 66 -42.61 5.25 -15.79
N ASN A 67 -41.45 4.65 -15.57
CA ASN A 67 -41.29 3.21 -15.40
C ASN A 67 -40.41 3.02 -14.18
N VAL A 68 -41.07 2.78 -13.04
CA VAL A 68 -40.46 2.20 -11.85
C VAL A 68 -40.40 0.69 -12.11
N GLU A 69 -39.22 0.16 -12.43
CA GLU A 69 -38.95 -1.29 -12.43
C GLU A 69 -37.45 -1.54 -12.17
N GLU A 70 -37.16 -2.01 -10.95
CA GLU A 70 -36.02 -2.84 -10.49
C GLU A 70 -34.57 -2.41 -10.80
N GLY A 71 -34.01 -1.54 -9.95
CA GLY A 71 -32.73 -1.74 -9.23
C GLY A 71 -31.51 -2.34 -9.95
N GLU A 72 -31.27 -2.07 -11.23
CA GLU A 72 -30.06 -2.53 -11.91
C GLU A 72 -28.82 -1.84 -11.32
N ILE A 73 -27.97 -2.66 -10.69
CA ILE A 73 -26.62 -2.30 -10.26
C ILE A 73 -25.87 -1.86 -11.52
N GLU A 74 -25.75 -0.56 -11.73
CA GLU A 74 -25.12 0.02 -12.93
C GLU A 74 -23.59 -0.17 -12.87
N VAL A 75 -23.15 -1.41 -12.99
CA VAL A 75 -21.75 -1.76 -13.21
C VAL A 75 -21.44 -1.40 -14.65
N SER A 76 -20.67 -0.34 -14.86
CA SER A 76 -20.39 0.15 -16.21
C SER A 76 -19.69 -0.92 -17.07
N ARG A 77 -19.95 -0.87 -18.39
CA ARG A 77 -19.21 -1.70 -19.36
C ARG A 77 -17.69 -1.49 -19.25
N GLU A 78 -17.28 -0.27 -18.88
CA GLU A 78 -15.87 0.02 -18.64
C GLU A 78 -15.33 -0.79 -17.45
N TRP A 79 -16.05 -0.85 -16.33
CA TRP A 79 -15.63 -1.61 -15.16
C TRP A 79 -15.52 -3.11 -15.48
N THR A 80 -16.53 -3.69 -16.13
CA THR A 80 -16.53 -5.11 -16.51
C THR A 80 -15.49 -5.47 -17.58
N SER A 81 -15.01 -4.49 -18.35
CA SER A 81 -13.97 -4.68 -19.36
C SER A 81 -12.55 -4.80 -18.78
N LYS A 82 -12.33 -4.41 -17.52
CA LYS A 82 -11.00 -4.50 -16.90
C LYS A 82 -10.60 -5.98 -16.79
N SER A 83 -9.37 -6.29 -17.15
CA SER A 83 -8.85 -7.67 -17.17
C SER A 83 -8.53 -8.22 -15.78
N LYS A 84 -8.38 -7.34 -14.78
CA LYS A 84 -8.07 -7.69 -13.41
C LYS A 84 -8.62 -6.65 -12.43
N HIS A 85 -9.29 -7.11 -11.38
CA HIS A 85 -9.72 -6.32 -10.24
C HIS A 85 -9.03 -6.81 -8.97
N ILE A 86 -8.76 -5.87 -8.06
CA ILE A 86 -8.28 -6.15 -6.72
C ILE A 86 -9.24 -5.52 -5.73
N PHE A 87 -9.63 -6.30 -4.72
CA PHE A 87 -10.54 -5.91 -3.66
C PHE A 87 -9.92 -6.19 -2.30
N VAL A 88 -10.16 -5.29 -1.34
CA VAL A 88 -9.83 -5.50 0.07
C VAL A 88 -11.09 -5.25 0.90
N LEU A 89 -11.36 -6.16 1.83
CA LEU A 89 -12.47 -6.06 2.76
C LEU A 89 -12.09 -6.56 4.14
N SER A 90 -12.86 -6.13 5.14
CA SER A 90 -12.74 -6.65 6.49
C SER A 90 -13.38 -8.03 6.62
N GLN A 91 -13.10 -8.75 7.71
CA GLN A 91 -13.80 -10.01 8.01
C GLN A 91 -15.33 -9.84 8.20
N ALA A 92 -15.80 -8.63 8.49
CA ALA A 92 -17.22 -8.30 8.57
C ALA A 92 -17.85 -7.97 7.20
N GLY A 93 -17.08 -8.07 6.11
CA GLY A 93 -17.56 -7.82 4.75
C GLY A 93 -17.55 -6.35 4.35
N LYS A 94 -16.99 -5.46 5.19
CA LYS A 94 -16.94 -4.03 4.89
C LYS A 94 -15.91 -3.75 3.79
N PRO A 95 -16.27 -2.99 2.74
CA PRO A 95 -15.33 -2.54 1.73
C PRO A 95 -14.20 -1.71 2.36
N ILE A 96 -12.96 -1.95 1.91
CA ILE A 96 -11.78 -1.18 2.32
C ILE A 96 -11.11 -0.54 1.10
N TYR A 97 -11.02 -1.26 -0.01
CA TYR A 97 -10.43 -0.77 -1.24
C TYR A 97 -10.94 -1.56 -2.45
N SER A 98 -11.15 -0.88 -3.57
CA SER A 98 -11.32 -1.47 -4.90
C SER A 98 -10.44 -0.73 -5.91
N ARG A 99 -9.61 -1.46 -6.67
CA ARG A 99 -8.75 -0.84 -7.72
C ARG A 99 -9.54 -0.05 -8.76
N TYR A 100 -10.76 -0.49 -9.05
CA TYR A 100 -11.66 0.18 -9.99
C TYR A 100 -13.07 0.19 -9.43
N GLY A 101 -13.79 1.27 -9.73
CA GLY A 101 -15.14 1.50 -9.22
C GLY A 101 -15.12 2.15 -7.84
N ASN A 102 -16.32 2.38 -7.31
CA ASN A 102 -16.50 2.97 -5.98
C ASN A 102 -16.93 1.89 -4.98
N GLU A 103 -16.27 1.85 -3.84
CA GLU A 103 -16.46 0.84 -2.80
C GLU A 103 -17.90 0.78 -2.27
N ASP A 104 -18.56 1.94 -2.16
CA ASP A 104 -19.94 2.01 -1.66
C ASP A 104 -20.93 1.44 -2.69
N LYS A 105 -20.73 1.74 -3.98
CA LYS A 105 -21.53 1.15 -5.07
C LYS A 105 -21.32 -0.36 -5.20
N LEU A 106 -20.13 -0.84 -4.84
CA LEU A 106 -19.74 -2.25 -4.91
C LEU A 106 -19.99 -3.01 -3.59
N ALA A 107 -20.58 -2.40 -2.57
CA ALA A 107 -20.74 -2.99 -1.23
C ALA A 107 -21.41 -4.38 -1.23
N TRP A 108 -22.37 -4.60 -2.13
CA TRP A 108 -23.03 -5.90 -2.32
C TRP A 108 -22.03 -7.00 -2.70
N LEU A 109 -21.05 -6.70 -3.57
CA LEU A 109 -20.05 -7.64 -4.06
C LEU A 109 -19.10 -8.05 -2.94
N PHE A 110 -18.69 -7.10 -2.10
CA PHE A 110 -17.89 -7.37 -0.90
C PHE A 110 -18.64 -8.29 0.08
N GLY A 111 -19.95 -8.08 0.27
CA GLY A 111 -20.81 -8.96 1.05
C GLY A 111 -20.84 -10.39 0.52
N VAL A 112 -20.94 -10.56 -0.80
CA VAL A 112 -20.88 -11.88 -1.46
C VAL A 112 -19.52 -12.55 -1.25
N MET A 113 -18.42 -11.84 -1.47
CA MET A 113 -17.07 -12.38 -1.25
C MET A 113 -16.86 -12.83 0.19
N GLN A 114 -17.32 -12.04 1.17
CA GLN A 114 -17.24 -12.41 2.58
C GLN A 114 -18.09 -13.64 2.89
N THR A 115 -19.30 -13.72 2.33
CA THR A 115 -20.20 -14.87 2.53
C THR A 115 -19.56 -16.17 2.03
N LEU A 116 -18.93 -16.13 0.85
CA LEU A 116 -18.19 -17.28 0.30
C LEU A 116 -17.06 -17.72 1.24
N VAL A 117 -16.27 -16.76 1.73
CA VAL A 117 -15.18 -17.03 2.68
C VAL A 117 -15.71 -17.66 3.97
N SER A 118 -16.77 -17.08 4.56
CA SER A 118 -17.36 -17.58 5.80
C SER A 118 -18.03 -18.94 5.66
N PHE A 119 -18.66 -19.22 4.52
CA PHE A 119 -19.27 -20.52 4.25
C PHE A 119 -18.23 -21.64 4.27
N ILE A 120 -17.11 -21.46 3.57
CA ILE A 120 -16.02 -22.45 3.55
C ILE A 120 -15.34 -22.56 4.92
N GLN A 121 -15.12 -21.43 5.61
CA GLN A 121 -14.55 -21.42 6.97
C GLN A 121 -15.40 -22.18 8.00
N SER A 122 -16.72 -22.24 7.83
CA SER A 122 -17.59 -23.02 8.71
C SER A 122 -17.31 -24.53 8.66
N SER A 123 -16.64 -25.01 7.59
CA SER A 123 -16.22 -26.40 7.41
C SER A 123 -14.76 -26.64 7.81
N ASP A 124 -14.14 -25.72 8.56
CA ASP A 124 -12.71 -25.74 8.93
C ASP A 124 -11.75 -25.78 7.74
N ASP A 125 -12.18 -25.21 6.61
CA ASP A 125 -11.38 -25.07 5.39
C ASP A 125 -11.20 -23.58 5.02
N THR A 126 -10.30 -23.29 4.09
CA THR A 126 -10.02 -21.93 3.62
C THR A 126 -10.08 -21.87 2.11
N ILE A 127 -10.99 -21.03 1.60
CA ILE A 127 -11.07 -20.76 0.17
C ILE A 127 -9.76 -20.15 -0.34
N LYS A 128 -9.23 -20.72 -1.42
CA LYS A 128 -8.00 -20.25 -2.08
C LYS A 128 -8.30 -19.63 -3.44
N SER A 129 -9.08 -20.32 -4.26
CA SER A 129 -9.47 -19.83 -5.58
C SER A 129 -10.80 -20.40 -6.05
N ILE A 130 -11.43 -19.70 -6.98
CA ILE A 130 -12.62 -20.15 -7.73
C ILE A 130 -12.31 -19.97 -9.21
N HIS A 131 -12.61 -20.98 -10.02
CA HIS A 131 -12.36 -20.98 -11.46
C HIS A 131 -13.71 -21.07 -12.17
N ALA A 132 -14.10 -20.01 -12.88
CA ALA A 132 -15.39 -19.88 -13.55
C ALA A 132 -15.19 -19.47 -15.01
N GLY A 133 -15.02 -20.46 -15.89
CA GLY A 133 -14.75 -20.22 -17.30
C GLY A 133 -13.39 -19.53 -17.49
N ASP A 134 -13.38 -18.35 -18.11
CA ASP A 134 -12.19 -17.52 -18.29
C ASP A 134 -11.87 -16.63 -17.06
N THR A 135 -12.78 -16.59 -16.09
CA THR A 135 -12.69 -15.70 -14.93
C THR A 135 -12.25 -16.48 -13.70
N HIS A 136 -11.19 -16.01 -13.09
CA HIS A 136 -10.54 -16.67 -11.96
C HIS A 136 -10.53 -15.73 -10.77
N PHE A 137 -10.82 -16.28 -9.60
CA PHE A 137 -10.86 -15.57 -8.33
C PHE A 137 -9.77 -16.16 -7.43
N VAL A 138 -8.95 -15.32 -6.84
CA VAL A 138 -7.90 -15.73 -5.90
C VAL A 138 -8.09 -14.98 -4.59
N PHE A 139 -8.20 -15.73 -3.49
CA PHE A 139 -8.47 -15.23 -2.15
C PHE A 139 -7.21 -15.32 -1.29
N LEU A 140 -6.87 -14.23 -0.62
CA LEU A 140 -5.82 -14.16 0.39
C LEU A 140 -6.42 -13.68 1.71
N ILE A 141 -6.56 -14.59 2.67
CA ILE A 141 -7.09 -14.28 4.00
C ILE A 141 -5.91 -13.94 4.92
N LYS A 142 -5.78 -12.67 5.29
CA LYS A 142 -4.81 -12.18 6.29
C LYS A 142 -5.53 -11.39 7.37
N LYS A 143 -6.05 -12.11 8.38
CA LYS A 143 -6.85 -11.53 9.45
C LYS A 143 -6.17 -10.27 10.05
N PRO A 144 -6.89 -9.14 10.14
CA PRO A 144 -8.35 -8.98 10.03
C PRO A 144 -8.89 -8.67 8.63
N LEU A 145 -8.07 -8.83 7.57
CA LEU A 145 -8.42 -8.51 6.19
C LEU A 145 -8.61 -9.75 5.32
N ILE A 146 -9.48 -9.61 4.33
CA ILE A 146 -9.63 -10.51 3.19
C ILE A 146 -9.22 -9.69 1.97
N LEU A 147 -8.41 -10.28 1.10
CA LEU A 147 -8.02 -9.68 -0.16
C LEU A 147 -8.41 -10.62 -1.28
N VAL A 148 -8.94 -10.08 -2.37
CA VAL A 148 -9.45 -10.86 -3.50
C VAL A 148 -8.94 -10.27 -4.80
N ALA A 149 -8.34 -11.10 -5.65
CA ALA A 149 -8.08 -10.79 -7.05
C ALA A 149 -9.12 -11.48 -7.92
N VAL A 150 -9.69 -10.76 -8.88
CA VAL A 150 -10.56 -11.33 -9.92
C VAL A 150 -9.89 -11.02 -11.25
N HIS A 151 -9.52 -12.03 -12.03
CA HIS A 151 -8.72 -11.82 -13.24
C HIS A 151 -9.17 -12.70 -14.41
N LYS A 152 -8.85 -12.23 -15.61
CA LYS A 152 -8.96 -12.91 -16.91
C LYS A 152 -7.59 -12.97 -17.63
N THR A 153 -6.52 -12.72 -16.89
CA THR A 153 -5.14 -12.71 -17.37
C THR A 153 -4.52 -14.11 -17.31
N GLN A 154 -3.33 -14.29 -17.90
CA GLN A 154 -2.56 -15.54 -17.84
C GLN A 154 -1.66 -15.64 -16.59
N GLU A 155 -1.90 -14.80 -15.59
CA GLU A 155 -1.13 -14.82 -14.34
C GLU A 155 -1.47 -16.05 -13.51
N SER A 156 -0.46 -16.66 -12.89
CA SER A 156 -0.68 -17.78 -11.98
C SER A 156 -1.27 -17.33 -10.65
N GLU A 157 -1.91 -18.26 -9.94
CA GLU A 157 -2.42 -17.98 -8.59
C GLU A 157 -1.32 -17.44 -7.66
N GLN A 158 -0.10 -17.96 -7.75
CA GLN A 158 1.04 -17.49 -6.95
C GLN A 158 1.44 -16.04 -7.28
N GLN A 159 1.36 -15.63 -8.54
CA GLN A 159 1.63 -14.24 -8.95
C GLN A 159 0.59 -13.29 -8.36
N LEU A 160 -0.68 -13.69 -8.37
CA LEU A 160 -1.76 -12.90 -7.77
C LEU A 160 -1.68 -12.88 -6.25
N ILE A 161 -1.37 -14.01 -5.61
CA ILE A 161 -1.08 -14.03 -4.17
C ILE A 161 0.06 -13.06 -3.84
N THR A 162 1.10 -12.98 -4.67
CA THR A 162 2.21 -12.03 -4.48
C THR A 162 1.72 -10.58 -4.56
N GLN A 163 0.90 -10.23 -5.55
CA GLN A 163 0.30 -8.89 -5.66
C GLN A 163 -0.60 -8.55 -4.46
N LEU A 164 -1.48 -9.48 -4.05
CA LEU A 164 -2.31 -9.30 -2.86
C LEU A 164 -1.46 -9.15 -1.59
N ASN A 165 -0.34 -9.85 -1.49
CA ASN A 165 0.62 -9.65 -0.40
C ASN A 165 1.21 -8.23 -0.41
N TYR A 166 1.54 -7.67 -1.57
CA TYR A 166 2.01 -6.29 -1.70
C TYR A 166 0.95 -5.28 -1.26
N VAL A 167 -0.31 -5.45 -1.68
CA VAL A 167 -1.43 -4.60 -1.23
C VAL A 167 -1.60 -4.65 0.29
N PHE A 168 -1.56 -5.84 0.88
CA PHE A 168 -1.60 -5.96 2.35
C PHE A 168 -0.40 -5.27 3.02
N ASN A 169 0.79 -5.43 2.45
CA ASN A 169 2.00 -4.80 2.98
C ASN A 169 1.93 -3.26 2.85
N GLN A 170 1.30 -2.72 1.80
CA GLN A 170 1.06 -1.27 1.65
C GLN A 170 0.07 -0.74 2.68
N ILE A 171 -0.98 -1.48 3.02
CA ILE A 171 -1.90 -1.08 4.11
C ILE A 171 -1.16 -1.10 5.45
N THR A 172 -0.38 -2.14 5.70
CA THR A 172 0.38 -2.27 6.95
C THR A 172 1.58 -1.33 7.03
N SER A 173 2.10 -0.81 5.91
CA SER A 173 3.16 0.20 5.94
C SER A 173 2.64 1.54 6.48
N ILE A 174 1.35 1.83 6.29
CA ILE A 174 0.71 3.05 6.81
C ILE A 174 0.18 2.87 8.23
N LEU A 175 -0.39 1.70 8.56
CA LEU A 175 -1.03 1.50 9.86
C LEU A 175 -0.22 0.67 10.87
N THR A 176 0.80 -0.07 10.46
CA THR A 176 1.37 -1.23 11.18
C THR A 176 0.36 -2.38 11.36
N LEU A 177 0.89 -3.61 11.42
CA LEU A 177 0.10 -4.79 11.70
C LEU A 177 -0.50 -4.75 13.10
N THR A 178 0.25 -4.23 14.08
CA THR A 178 -0.21 -4.14 15.48
C THR A 178 -1.41 -3.22 15.61
N ARG A 179 -1.40 -2.02 15.00
CA ARG A 179 -2.59 -1.16 15.08
C ARG A 179 -3.76 -1.74 14.31
N LEU A 180 -3.52 -2.32 13.13
CA LEU A 180 -4.56 -2.97 12.34
C LEU A 180 -5.29 -4.04 13.17
N LYS A 181 -4.55 -4.93 13.84
CA LYS A 181 -5.14 -5.93 14.73
C LYS A 181 -5.89 -5.30 15.91
N LYS A 182 -5.24 -4.36 16.62
CA LYS A 182 -5.84 -3.68 17.79
C LYS A 182 -7.16 -2.98 17.46
N ILE A 183 -7.26 -2.34 16.29
CA ILE A 183 -8.49 -1.69 15.84
C ILE A 183 -9.64 -2.70 15.75
N TYR A 184 -9.40 -3.85 15.11
CA TYR A 184 -10.45 -4.86 14.92
C TYR A 184 -10.72 -5.71 16.17
N GLU A 185 -9.74 -5.89 17.06
CA GLU A 185 -9.95 -6.47 18.39
C GLU A 185 -10.88 -5.60 19.25
N GLN A 186 -10.71 -4.28 19.20
CA GLN A 186 -11.54 -3.33 19.95
C GLN A 186 -12.89 -3.06 19.27
N ARG A 187 -12.91 -3.01 17.94
CA ARG A 187 -14.07 -2.62 17.13
C ARG A 187 -14.12 -3.47 15.86
N GLN A 188 -14.71 -4.66 15.96
CA GLN A 188 -14.82 -5.61 14.84
C GLN A 188 -15.49 -5.01 13.58
N ASN A 189 -16.41 -4.06 13.77
CA ASN A 189 -17.14 -3.39 12.69
C ASN A 189 -16.58 -1.99 12.35
N TYR A 190 -15.31 -1.70 12.66
CA TYR A 190 -14.70 -0.42 12.28
C TYR A 190 -14.59 -0.26 10.76
N ASP A 191 -14.84 0.96 10.26
CA ASP A 191 -14.61 1.31 8.85
C ASP A 191 -13.17 1.80 8.67
N LEU A 192 -12.31 0.91 8.16
CA LEU A 192 -10.87 1.17 8.02
C LEU A 192 -10.56 2.29 7.01
N ARG A 193 -11.46 2.57 6.07
CA ARG A 193 -11.28 3.61 5.04
C ARG A 193 -11.02 4.98 5.66
N ARG A 194 -11.56 5.23 6.85
CA ARG A 194 -11.34 6.47 7.62
C ARG A 194 -9.88 6.72 7.98
N LEU A 195 -9.07 5.66 8.06
CA LEU A 195 -7.64 5.73 8.35
C LEU A 195 -6.78 5.57 7.10
N LEU A 196 -7.38 5.17 5.97
CA LEU A 196 -6.70 4.91 4.70
C LEU A 196 -7.03 5.95 3.63
N THR A 197 -7.72 7.04 3.98
CA THR A 197 -7.99 8.13 3.05
C THR A 197 -6.69 8.67 2.45
N GLY A 198 -6.61 8.68 1.12
CA GLY A 198 -5.44 9.10 0.36
C GLY A 198 -4.39 7.98 0.14
N VAL A 199 -4.55 6.82 0.78
CA VAL A 199 -3.66 5.66 0.59
C VAL A 199 -4.02 4.89 -0.69
N GLU A 200 -5.22 5.09 -1.24
CA GLU A 200 -5.69 4.46 -2.47
C GLU A 200 -4.69 4.72 -3.61
N ARG A 201 -4.21 5.97 -3.76
CA ARG A 201 -3.18 6.33 -4.76
C ARG A 201 -1.88 5.54 -4.60
N LEU A 202 -1.46 5.25 -3.36
CA LEU A 202 -0.28 4.42 -3.10
C LEU A 202 -0.53 2.97 -3.53
N ILE A 203 -1.71 2.42 -3.27
CA ILE A 203 -2.06 1.04 -3.66
C ILE A 203 -2.20 0.94 -5.18
N ASP A 204 -2.86 1.91 -5.83
CA ASP A 204 -3.04 1.98 -7.27
C ASP A 204 -1.69 2.04 -7.98
N HIS A 205 -0.81 2.96 -7.55
CA HIS A 205 0.53 3.09 -8.11
C HIS A 205 1.35 1.82 -7.86
N LEU A 206 1.25 1.18 -6.69
CA LEU A 206 1.97 -0.07 -6.40
C LEU A 206 1.54 -1.20 -7.33
N LEU A 207 0.24 -1.31 -7.61
CA LEU A 207 -0.30 -2.31 -8.52
C LEU A 207 0.18 -2.07 -9.95
N ASP A 208 0.08 -0.84 -10.44
CA ASP A 208 0.60 -0.46 -11.76
C ASP A 208 2.11 -0.67 -11.88
N PHE A 209 2.86 -0.36 -10.82
CA PHE A 209 4.31 -0.56 -10.75
C PHE A 209 4.65 -2.05 -10.80
N SER A 210 3.96 -2.88 -10.02
CA SER A 210 4.20 -4.33 -9.96
C SER A 210 3.90 -5.06 -11.28
N GLU A 211 3.05 -4.48 -12.13
CA GLU A 211 2.71 -5.04 -13.45
C GLU A 211 3.74 -4.69 -14.53
N LYS A 212 4.50 -3.61 -14.33
CA LYS A 212 5.49 -3.10 -15.30
C LYS A 212 6.92 -3.49 -14.93
N ASP A 213 7.19 -3.79 -13.67
CA ASP A 213 8.53 -4.12 -13.18
C ASP A 213 8.66 -5.60 -12.76
N PRO A 214 9.51 -6.41 -13.44
CA PRO A 214 9.75 -7.80 -13.07
C PRO A 214 10.40 -7.99 -11.70
N SER A 215 10.97 -6.94 -11.09
CA SER A 215 11.59 -6.98 -9.76
C SER A 215 10.63 -7.52 -8.68
N PHE A 216 9.33 -7.19 -8.81
CA PHE A 216 8.27 -7.67 -7.93
C PHE A 216 8.09 -9.18 -7.99
N LEU A 217 8.07 -9.73 -9.21
CA LEU A 217 7.93 -11.17 -9.46
C LEU A 217 9.17 -11.94 -8.97
N LEU A 218 10.35 -11.37 -9.18
CA LEU A 218 11.63 -11.98 -8.82
C LEU A 218 11.95 -11.83 -7.32
N GLY A 219 11.20 -11.00 -6.59
CA GLY A 219 11.54 -10.63 -5.22
C GLY A 219 12.91 -9.96 -5.14
N ALA A 220 13.29 -9.18 -6.15
CA ALA A 220 14.58 -8.52 -6.30
C ALA A 220 14.40 -7.00 -6.33
N VAL A 221 15.48 -6.23 -6.30
CA VAL A 221 15.45 -4.76 -6.48
C VAL A 221 16.33 -4.40 -7.67
N GLN A 222 15.84 -3.51 -8.54
CA GLN A 222 16.65 -3.02 -9.65
C GLN A 222 17.72 -2.04 -9.14
N CYS A 223 18.98 -2.33 -9.41
CA CYS A 223 20.10 -1.46 -9.09
C CYS A 223 20.54 -0.65 -10.31
N LEU A 224 20.99 0.58 -10.10
CA LEU A 224 21.61 1.37 -11.17
C LEU A 224 22.99 0.78 -11.48
N PRO A 225 23.30 0.39 -12.74
CA PRO A 225 24.63 -0.11 -13.09
C PRO A 225 25.69 0.98 -12.91
N LEU A 226 26.66 0.72 -12.03
CA LEU A 226 27.75 1.64 -11.70
C LEU A 226 29.03 0.86 -11.44
N ALA A 227 30.19 1.46 -11.73
CA ALA A 227 31.48 0.89 -11.34
C ALA A 227 31.56 0.73 -9.82
N ASN A 228 32.16 -0.36 -9.35
CA ASN A 228 32.27 -0.65 -7.91
C ASN A 228 32.93 0.50 -7.15
N SER A 229 34.01 1.07 -7.69
CA SER A 229 34.71 2.21 -7.10
C SER A 229 33.82 3.45 -6.92
N VAL A 230 32.91 3.71 -7.86
CA VAL A 230 31.95 4.83 -7.75
C VAL A 230 30.93 4.56 -6.65
N ARG A 231 30.37 3.34 -6.60
CA ARG A 231 29.41 2.97 -5.55
C ARG A 231 30.04 2.98 -4.16
N ASP A 232 31.29 2.55 -4.04
CA ASP A 232 32.07 2.59 -2.80
C ASP A 232 32.29 4.03 -2.35
N ASN A 233 32.70 4.92 -3.26
CA ASN A 233 32.89 6.34 -2.97
C ASN A 233 31.59 7.01 -2.47
N ILE A 234 30.46 6.75 -3.13
CA ILE A 234 29.14 7.26 -2.72
C ILE A 234 28.78 6.72 -1.32
N SER A 235 28.95 5.42 -1.10
CA SER A 235 28.62 4.78 0.17
C SER A 235 29.49 5.32 1.31
N SER A 236 30.79 5.51 1.09
CA SER A 236 31.70 6.13 2.07
C SER A 236 31.34 7.57 2.37
N ALA A 237 30.91 8.37 1.37
CA ALA A 237 30.46 9.74 1.60
C ALA A 237 29.19 9.81 2.46
N ILE A 238 28.23 8.91 2.22
CA ILE A 238 27.02 8.79 3.03
C ILE A 238 27.39 8.36 4.46
N ILE A 239 28.22 7.33 4.63
CA ILE A 239 28.64 6.86 5.96
C ILE A 239 29.33 7.98 6.76
N SER A 240 30.27 8.70 6.14
CA SER A 240 31.00 9.80 6.79
C SER A 240 30.08 10.96 7.22
N SER A 241 29.05 11.26 6.43
CA SER A 241 28.07 12.31 6.75
C SER A 241 27.06 11.86 7.82
N CYS A 242 26.62 10.60 7.75
CA CYS A 242 25.56 10.07 8.58
C CYS A 242 26.03 9.47 9.92
N ASN A 243 27.33 9.22 10.12
CA ASN A 243 27.85 8.58 11.34
C ASN A 243 27.54 9.32 12.65
N LYS A 244 27.24 10.62 12.59
CA LYS A 244 26.87 11.47 13.73
C LYS A 244 25.36 11.41 14.05
N ILE A 245 24.55 10.89 13.13
CA ILE A 245 23.09 10.84 13.30
C ILE A 245 22.74 9.65 14.19
N LYS A 246 22.20 9.95 15.38
CA LYS A 246 21.73 8.92 16.30
C LYS A 246 20.48 8.25 15.72
N ASN A 247 20.34 6.94 15.97
CA ASN A 247 19.18 6.13 15.57
C ASN A 247 18.92 6.04 14.05
N LEU A 248 19.91 6.35 13.20
CA LEU A 248 19.81 6.10 11.78
C LEU A 248 20.00 4.60 11.49
N VAL A 249 18.97 3.98 10.92
CA VAL A 249 18.97 2.55 10.60
C VAL A 249 19.39 2.29 9.15
N PHE A 250 18.86 3.09 8.23
CA PHE A 250 19.04 2.97 6.78
C PHE A 250 19.26 4.36 6.16
N ALA A 251 20.11 4.43 5.14
CA ALA A 251 20.19 5.54 4.19
C ALA A 251 20.17 4.95 2.78
N ILE A 252 19.24 5.43 1.96
CA ILE A 252 18.94 4.89 0.63
C ILE A 252 19.13 6.02 -0.38
N LEU A 253 19.90 5.76 -1.43
CA LEU A 253 20.04 6.67 -2.56
C LEU A 253 19.46 6.02 -3.80
N LEU A 254 18.57 6.74 -4.47
CA LEU A 254 17.82 6.31 -5.65
C LEU A 254 18.10 7.26 -6.82
N ALA A 255 18.03 6.72 -8.02
CA ALA A 255 17.90 7.50 -9.24
C ALA A 255 17.06 6.71 -10.25
N ASP A 256 16.06 7.36 -10.86
CA ASP A 256 15.18 6.75 -11.88
C ASP A 256 14.65 5.38 -11.41
N ASN A 257 14.07 5.36 -10.19
CA ASN A 257 13.56 4.17 -9.50
C ASN A 257 14.57 3.02 -9.28
N LYS A 258 15.86 3.27 -9.47
CA LYS A 258 16.92 2.26 -9.32
C LYS A 258 17.76 2.56 -8.09
N LEU A 259 18.13 1.50 -7.40
CA LEU A 259 18.96 1.58 -6.22
C LEU A 259 20.42 1.91 -6.60
N ILE A 260 20.90 3.08 -6.14
CA ILE A 260 22.32 3.44 -6.22
C ILE A 260 23.07 2.83 -5.04
N THR A 261 22.61 3.02 -3.81
CA THR A 261 23.23 2.38 -2.65
C THR A 261 22.28 2.32 -1.47
N LEU A 262 22.48 1.33 -0.61
CA LEU A 262 21.81 1.16 0.67
C LEU A 262 22.89 1.07 1.75
N VAL A 263 23.03 2.12 2.53
CA VAL A 263 23.85 2.12 3.75
C VAL A 263 22.95 1.73 4.91
N ARG A 264 23.42 0.82 5.77
CA ARG A 264 22.65 0.29 6.89
C ARG A 264 23.53 -0.13 8.04
N MET A 265 22.95 -0.22 9.25
CA MET A 265 23.64 -0.92 10.35
C MET A 265 23.79 -2.40 9.99
N LYS A 266 24.99 -2.98 10.19
CA LYS A 266 25.31 -4.36 9.75
C LYS A 266 24.34 -5.43 10.24
N LYS A 267 23.76 -5.26 11.43
CA LYS A 267 22.78 -6.20 12.02
C LYS A 267 21.43 -6.23 11.32
N TYR A 268 21.12 -5.23 10.49
CA TYR A 268 19.82 -5.09 9.87
C TYR A 268 19.93 -5.36 8.37
N CYS A 269 18.98 -6.16 7.88
CA CYS A 269 18.79 -6.42 6.47
C CYS A 269 17.41 -5.89 6.08
N LEU A 270 17.33 -5.25 4.92
CA LEU A 270 16.07 -4.76 4.39
C LEU A 270 15.60 -5.68 3.25
N HIS A 271 14.37 -6.14 3.33
CA HIS A 271 13.79 -7.05 2.35
C HIS A 271 13.42 -6.30 1.06
N PRO A 272 13.58 -6.87 -0.14
CA PRO A 272 13.21 -6.25 -1.42
C PRO A 272 11.78 -5.69 -1.44
N GLY A 273 10.81 -6.46 -0.93
CA GLY A 273 9.43 -5.98 -0.80
C GLY A 273 9.25 -4.71 0.04
N ASP A 274 10.07 -4.49 1.08
CA ASP A 274 10.02 -3.23 1.84
C ASP A 274 10.70 -2.08 1.08
N LEU A 275 11.74 -2.37 0.28
CA LEU A 275 12.32 -1.39 -0.63
C LEU A 275 11.30 -0.95 -1.69
N HIS A 276 10.51 -1.88 -2.23
CA HIS A 276 9.43 -1.53 -3.17
C HIS A 276 8.38 -0.61 -2.55
N LEU A 277 8.04 -0.80 -1.27
CA LEU A 277 7.14 0.12 -0.56
C LEU A 277 7.75 1.52 -0.41
N ILE A 278 9.06 1.60 -0.14
CA ILE A 278 9.77 2.88 -0.08
C ILE A 278 9.78 3.56 -1.44
N PHE A 279 10.08 2.80 -2.51
CA PHE A 279 10.13 3.33 -3.87
C PHE A 279 8.74 3.85 -4.27
N ASN A 280 7.72 3.03 -4.03
CA ASN A 280 6.33 3.39 -4.28
C ASN A 280 5.91 4.65 -3.51
N LEU A 281 6.31 4.79 -2.24
CA LEU A 281 6.05 6.01 -1.46
C LEU A 281 6.69 7.24 -2.09
N VAL A 282 7.98 7.16 -2.44
CA VAL A 282 8.70 8.29 -3.04
C VAL A 282 8.08 8.67 -4.39
N GLN A 283 7.66 7.67 -5.18
CA GLN A 283 7.11 7.93 -6.51
C GLN A 283 5.67 8.41 -6.53
N ALA A 284 4.82 7.86 -5.67
CA ALA A 284 3.41 8.20 -5.66
C ALA A 284 3.12 9.52 -4.89
N SER A 285 4.08 10.04 -4.12
CA SER A 285 3.92 11.23 -3.27
C SER A 285 4.73 12.43 -3.78
N GLU A 286 4.14 13.20 -4.71
CA GLU A 286 4.76 14.41 -5.29
C GLU A 286 5.11 15.48 -4.24
N SER A 287 4.36 15.54 -3.15
CA SER A 287 4.56 16.51 -2.07
C SER A 287 5.90 16.37 -1.35
N LEU A 288 6.50 15.17 -1.37
CA LEU A 288 7.83 14.91 -0.81
C LEU A 288 8.93 15.65 -1.58
N LYS A 289 8.67 16.13 -2.81
CA LYS A 289 9.63 16.96 -3.56
C LYS A 289 9.75 18.36 -3.01
N ASN A 290 8.62 18.94 -2.64
CA ASN A 290 8.50 20.36 -2.34
C ASN A 290 8.56 20.65 -0.85
N SER A 291 8.55 19.61 0.00
CA SER A 291 8.57 19.76 1.45
C SER A 291 9.48 18.72 2.11
N GLU A 292 10.45 19.20 2.88
CA GLU A 292 11.22 18.36 3.79
C GLU A 292 10.31 17.99 4.96
N SER A 293 9.78 16.76 4.94
CA SER A 293 8.92 16.24 6.00
C SER A 293 9.38 14.87 6.48
N TRP A 294 9.25 14.64 7.78
CA TRP A 294 9.48 13.34 8.39
C TRP A 294 8.20 12.52 8.31
N THR A 295 8.20 11.49 7.46
CA THR A 295 7.03 10.65 7.24
C THR A 295 7.13 9.36 8.04
N PRO A 296 6.14 9.02 8.89
CA PRO A 296 6.09 7.72 9.53
C PRO A 296 5.83 6.61 8.49
N LEU A 297 6.67 5.58 8.50
CA LEU A 297 6.56 4.43 7.60
C LEU A 297 6.88 3.13 8.35
N CYS A 298 5.95 2.18 8.31
CA CYS A 298 6.21 0.82 8.73
C CYS A 298 6.80 0.02 7.56
N LEU A 299 7.79 -0.82 7.84
CA LEU A 299 8.40 -1.73 6.86
C LEU A 299 8.01 -3.15 7.27
N PRO A 300 6.93 -3.73 6.71
CA PRO A 300 6.29 -4.92 7.28
C PRO A 300 7.18 -6.17 7.31
N LYS A 301 8.17 -6.30 6.42
CA LYS A 301 9.10 -7.43 6.44
C LYS A 301 10.28 -7.22 7.38
N PHE A 302 10.61 -5.97 7.70
CA PHE A 302 11.62 -5.61 8.69
C PHE A 302 11.05 -5.65 10.12
N ASP A 303 9.98 -4.90 10.38
CA ASP A 303 9.25 -4.90 11.64
C ASP A 303 7.81 -4.40 11.39
N ALA A 304 6.86 -5.34 11.33
CA ALA A 304 5.45 -5.05 11.12
C ALA A 304 4.76 -4.38 12.32
N SER A 305 5.42 -4.28 13.48
CA SER A 305 4.82 -3.77 14.71
C SER A 305 5.07 -2.29 14.95
N GLY A 306 6.16 -1.75 14.38
CA GLY A 306 6.66 -0.41 14.63
C GLY A 306 6.69 0.49 13.41
N PHE A 307 6.83 1.79 13.68
CA PHE A 307 7.13 2.79 12.66
C PHE A 307 8.62 3.12 12.67
N LEU A 308 9.17 3.26 11.48
CA LEU A 308 10.35 4.07 11.22
C LEU A 308 9.90 5.47 10.79
N TYR A 309 10.80 6.44 10.87
CA TYR A 309 10.57 7.79 10.36
C TYR A 309 11.52 8.01 9.18
N GLY A 310 10.94 8.19 8.00
CA GLY A 310 11.66 8.45 6.76
C GLY A 310 11.79 9.94 6.52
N HIS A 311 13.00 10.38 6.18
CA HIS A 311 13.26 11.69 5.62
C HIS A 311 13.58 11.51 4.14
N VAL A 312 12.80 12.16 3.28
CA VAL A 312 12.97 12.10 1.81
C VAL A 312 13.45 13.47 1.35
N SER A 313 14.50 13.47 0.53
CA SER A 313 15.09 14.68 -0.04
C SER A 313 15.56 14.40 -1.45
N TYR A 314 15.38 15.38 -2.33
CA TYR A 314 15.78 15.34 -3.72
C TYR A 314 17.04 16.17 -3.89
N LEU A 315 18.08 15.58 -4.47
CA LEU A 315 19.39 16.22 -4.57
C LEU A 315 19.46 17.31 -5.66
N ALA A 316 18.50 17.33 -6.59
CA ALA A 316 18.38 18.34 -7.63
C ALA A 316 16.92 18.48 -8.09
N GLU A 317 16.56 19.66 -8.59
CA GLU A 317 15.20 19.97 -9.07
C GLU A 317 14.78 19.15 -10.29
N ASP A 318 15.76 18.69 -11.08
CA ASP A 318 15.58 17.85 -12.26
C ASP A 318 15.56 16.34 -11.95
N CYS A 319 15.63 15.96 -10.67
CA CYS A 319 15.45 14.57 -10.27
C CYS A 319 14.03 14.10 -10.65
N GLN A 320 13.94 13.37 -11.76
CA GLN A 320 12.70 12.71 -12.19
C GLN A 320 12.30 11.64 -11.17
N VAL A 321 10.99 11.45 -11.03
CA VAL A 321 10.37 10.44 -10.17
C VAL A 321 10.44 9.06 -10.81
#